data_AF-X0U0N1-F1
#
_entry.id   AF-X0U0N1-F1
#
_cell.length_a   1.000
_cell.length_b   1.000
_cell.length_c   1.000
_cell.angle_alpha   90.00
_cell.angle_beta   90.00
_cell.angle_gamma   90.00
#
_symmetry.space_group_name_H-M   'P 1'
#
loop_
_entity.id
_entity.type
_entity.pdbx_description
1 polymer ?
#
loop_
_entity_poly.entity_id
_entity_poly.type
_entity_poly.pdbx_seq_one_letter_code
_entity_poly.pdbx_strand_id
1 'polypeptide(L)' 'LKKLEATLKEAGTDMQHVIKGTVYLTDLEDRSRYLNKIWGETFGDHRPSRTCVEVGIGSLAVEIELIAALPA' A
#
# COMPACT_ATOMS: atom_id res chain seq x y z
N LEU A 1 -3.67 -3.03 5.29
CA LEU A 1 -3.78 -1.61 4.92
C LEU A 1 -4.45 -0.73 6.01
N LYS A 2 -5.28 -1.27 6.92
CA LYS A 2 -5.94 -0.49 8.00
C LYS A 2 -5.05 0.48 8.80
N LYS A 3 -3.80 0.09 9.11
CA LYS A 3 -2.86 0.98 9.82
C LYS A 3 -2.54 2.24 9.01
N LEU A 4 -2.28 2.08 7.71
CA LEU A 4 -2.00 3.19 6.79
C LEU A 4 -3.22 4.10 6.63
N GLU A 5 -4.42 3.52 6.55
CA GLU A 5 -5.67 4.29 6.51
C GLU A 5 -5.85 5.16 7.77
N ALA A 6 -5.55 4.63 8.96
CA ALA A 6 -5.58 5.40 10.20
C ALA A 6 -4.54 6.54 10.19
N THR A 7 -3.29 6.26 9.76
CA THR A 7 -2.23 7.28 9.66
C THR A 7 -2.58 8.38 8.66
N LEU A 8 -3.14 8.03 7.50
CA LEU A 8 -3.58 9.02 6.50
C LEU A 8 -4.69 9.91 7.08
N LYS A 9 -5.65 9.32 7.79
CA LYS A 9 -6.74 10.06 8.44
C LYS A 9 -6.22 11.04 9.50
N GLU A 10 -5.25 10.63 10.32
CA GLU A 10 -4.59 11.50 11.30
C GLU A 10 -3.83 12.66 10.64
N ALA A 11 -3.28 12.42 9.45
CA ALA A 11 -2.61 13.43 8.64
C ALA A 11 -3.56 14.36 7.87
N GLY A 12 -4.89 14.17 7.96
CA GLY A 12 -5.87 14.98 7.24
C GLY A 12 -6.07 14.60 5.77
N THR A 13 -5.73 13.37 5.40
CA THR A 13 -5.92 12.81 4.05
C THR A 13 -6.57 11.42 4.13
N ASP A 14 -6.69 10.69 3.03
CA ASP A 14 -7.28 9.36 2.98
C ASP A 14 -6.69 8.48 1.85
N MET A 15 -7.21 7.26 1.73
CA MET A 15 -6.79 6.28 0.72
C MET A 15 -7.07 6.71 -0.73
N GLN A 16 -8.04 7.60 -0.96
CA GLN A 16 -8.38 8.16 -2.28
C GLN A 16 -7.44 9.30 -2.70
N HIS A 17 -6.58 9.77 -1.80
CA HIS A 17 -5.57 10.78 -2.10
C HIS A 17 -4.15 10.19 -2.19
N VAL A 18 -4.00 8.88 -2.07
CA VAL A 18 -2.72 8.18 -2.25
C VAL A 18 -2.28 8.28 -3.71
N ILE A 19 -1.06 8.75 -3.96
CA ILE A 19 -0.49 8.92 -5.31
C ILE A 19 0.42 7.74 -5.67
N LYS A 20 1.18 7.24 -4.68
CA LYS A 20 2.15 6.18 -4.87
C LYS A 20 2.19 5.25 -3.66
N GLY A 21 2.26 3.95 -3.92
CA GLY A 21 2.65 2.94 -2.96
C GLY A 21 3.97 2.25 -3.33
N THR A 22 4.77 1.94 -2.32
CA THR A 22 5.89 1.00 -2.44
C THR A 22 5.61 -0.18 -1.53
N VAL A 23 5.62 -1.39 -2.10
CA VAL A 23 5.37 -2.64 -1.38
C VAL A 23 6.63 -3.49 -1.38
N TYR A 24 7.09 -3.81 -0.19
CA TYR A 24 8.22 -4.68 0.07
C TYR A 24 7.67 -6.04 0.52
N LEU A 25 7.99 -7.11 -0.21
CA LEU A 25 7.62 -8.49 0.15
C LEU A 25 8.87 -9.30 0.47
N THR A 26 8.75 -10.29 1.35
CA THR A 26 9.82 -11.30 1.53
C THR A 26 9.74 -12.46 0.55
N ASP A 27 8.57 -12.67 -0.07
CA ASP A 27 8.33 -13.67 -1.12
C ASP A 27 7.52 -12.98 -2.23
N LEU A 28 8.06 -12.85 -3.44
CA LEU A 28 7.36 -12.20 -4.55
C LEU A 28 6.13 -12.97 -5.03
N GLU A 29 6.01 -14.27 -4.75
CA GLU A 29 4.82 -15.07 -5.10
C GLU A 29 3.57 -14.59 -4.35
N ASP A 30 3.75 -14.01 -3.18
CA ASP A 30 2.70 -13.41 -2.37
C ASP A 30 1.99 -12.24 -3.06
N ARG A 31 2.67 -11.62 -4.03
CA ARG A 31 2.08 -10.61 -4.92
C ARG A 31 0.80 -11.14 -5.58
N SER A 32 0.89 -12.35 -6.13
CA SER A 32 -0.24 -13.03 -6.76
C SER A 32 -1.16 -13.73 -5.76
N ARG A 33 -0.64 -14.32 -4.68
CA ARG A 33 -1.43 -15.09 -3.72
C ARG A 33 -2.44 -14.22 -2.97
N TYR A 34 -2.06 -13.01 -2.54
CA TYR A 34 -2.95 -12.15 -1.77
C TYR A 34 -2.84 -10.65 -2.07
N LEU A 35 -1.65 -10.11 -2.33
CA LEU A 35 -1.45 -8.66 -2.40
C LEU A 35 -2.31 -8.01 -3.49
N ASN A 36 -2.36 -8.59 -4.68
CA ASN A 36 -3.13 -8.03 -5.80
C ASN A 36 -4.63 -7.94 -5.50
N LYS A 37 -5.19 -8.95 -4.86
CA LYS A 37 -6.61 -8.95 -4.47
C LYS A 37 -6.88 -7.87 -3.43
N ILE A 38 -6.11 -7.85 -2.34
CA ILE A 38 -6.27 -6.86 -1.26
C ILE A 38 -6.08 -5.44 -1.78
N TRP A 39 -5.08 -5.22 -2.64
CA TRP A 39 -4.82 -3.91 -3.25
C TRP A 39 -5.97 -3.47 -4.15
N GLY A 40 -6.49 -4.37 -4.98
CA GLY A 40 -7.61 -4.11 -5.88
C GLY A 40 -8.90 -3.78 -5.14
N GLU A 41 -9.20 -4.51 -4.06
CA GLU A 41 -10.34 -4.26 -3.17
C GLU A 41 -10.21 -2.94 -2.41
N THR A 42 -8.99 -2.59 -1.98
CA THR A 42 -8.76 -1.39 -1.18
C THR A 42 -8.84 -0.11 -2.01
N PHE A 43 -8.23 -0.09 -3.19
CA PHE A 43 -8.13 1.14 -3.99
C PHE A 43 -9.25 1.31 -5.01
N GLY A 44 -9.99 0.24 -5.38
CA GLY A 44 -11.04 0.36 -6.40
C GLY A 44 -10.54 1.11 -7.63
N ASP A 45 -11.34 2.02 -8.17
CA ASP A 45 -11.00 2.74 -9.40
C ASP A 45 -9.87 3.77 -9.26
N HIS A 46 -9.47 4.14 -8.02
CA HIS A 46 -8.41 5.14 -7.77
C HIS A 46 -7.02 4.72 -8.29
N ARG A 47 -6.71 3.41 -8.22
CA ARG A 47 -5.51 2.76 -8.80
C ARG A 47 -4.20 3.61 -8.72
N PRO A 48 -3.65 3.85 -7.52
CA PRO A 48 -2.39 4.59 -7.38
C PRO A 48 -1.21 3.86 -8.05
N SER A 49 -0.18 4.62 -8.41
CA SER A 49 1.07 4.03 -8.90
C SER A 49 1.68 3.12 -7.83
N ARG A 50 2.21 1.95 -8.24
CA ARG A 50 2.74 0.96 -7.29
C ARG A 50 4.07 0.39 -7.75
N THR A 51 5.06 0.45 -6.88
CA THR A 51 6.28 -0.38 -6.98
C THR A 51 6.13 -1.57 -6.04
N CYS A 52 6.48 -2.77 -6.50
CA CYS A 52 6.46 -3.97 -5.67
C CYS A 52 7.73 -4.77 -5.93
N VAL A 53 8.51 -5.02 -4.87
CA VAL A 53 9.82 -5.67 -4.93
C VAL A 53 9.96 -6.70 -3.82
N GLU A 54 10.78 -7.71 -4.08
CA GLU A 54 11.22 -8.65 -3.06
C GLU A 54 12.47 -8.11 -2.35
N VAL A 55 12.46 -8.09 -1.03
CA VAL A 55 13.56 -7.60 -0.19
C VAL A 55 13.59 -8.33 1.16
N GLY A 56 14.76 -8.36 1.81
CA GLY A 56 14.87 -8.79 3.20
C GLY A 56 14.41 -7.69 4.16
N ILE A 57 13.29 -7.88 4.85
CA ILE A 57 12.69 -6.92 5.83
C ILE A 57 12.57 -7.52 7.24
N GLY A 58 13.52 -8.38 7.61
CA GLY A 58 13.52 -9.05 8.91
C GLY A 58 12.42 -10.10 9.03
N SER A 59 11.63 -10.03 10.11
CA SER A 59 10.57 -11.01 10.41
C SER A 59 9.19 -10.67 9.81
N LEU A 60 9.08 -9.55 9.10
CA LEU A 60 7.83 -9.14 8.45
C LEU A 60 7.68 -9.84 7.09
N ALA A 61 6.46 -10.26 6.74
CA ALA A 61 6.17 -10.80 5.40
C ALA A 61 5.97 -9.69 4.35
N VAL A 62 5.47 -8.53 4.80
CA VAL A 62 5.15 -7.39 3.94
C VAL A 62 5.34 -6.08 4.71
N GLU A 63 5.92 -5.09 4.05
CA GLU A 63 6.00 -3.69 4.50
C GLU A 63 5.50 -2.77 3.37
N ILE A 64 4.78 -1.70 3.72
CA ILE A 64 4.15 -0.81 2.73
C ILE A 64 4.32 0.64 3.13
N GLU A 65 4.82 1.44 2.19
CA GLU A 65 4.91 2.89 2.29
C GLU A 65 3.95 3.54 1.30
N LEU A 66 3.30 4.64 1.70
CA LEU A 66 2.40 5.40 0.85
C LEU A 66 2.82 6.88 0.81
N ILE A 67 2.68 7.50 -0.35
CA ILE A 67 2.73 8.95 -0.55
C ILE A 67 1.31 9.39 -0.91
N ALA A 68 0.76 10.37 -0.19
CA ALA A 68 -0.57 10.92 -0.42
C ALA A 68 -0.56 12.45 -0.46
N ALA A 69 -1.47 13.04 -1.23
CA ALA A 69 -1.73 14.47 -1.21
C ALA A 69 -2.63 14.85 -0.03
N LEU A 70 -2.52 16.07 0.47
CA LEU A 70 -3.58 16.65 1.29
C LEU A 70 -4.74 17.09 0.37
N PRO A 71 -6.00 16.95 0.81
CA PRO A 71 -7.13 17.57 0.14
C PRO A 71 -6.94 19.09 0.05
N ALA A 72 -7.49 19.70 -1.01
CA ALA A 72 -7.47 21.15 -1.23
C ALA A 72 -8.45 21.91 -0.33
#